data_AF-A0A6G9SQZ8-F1
#
_entry.id   AF-A0A6G9SQZ8-F1
#
_cell.length_a   1.000
_cell.length_b   1.000
_cell.length_c   1.000
_cell.angle_alpha   90.00
_cell.angle_beta   90.00
_cell.angle_gamma   90.00
#
_symmetry.space_group_name_H-M   'P 1'
#
loop_
_entity.id
_entity.type
_entity.pdbx_description
1 polymer ?
#
loop_
_entity_poly.entity_id
_entity_poly.type
_entity_poly.pdbx_seq_one_letter_code
_entity_poly.pdbx_strand_id
1 'polypeptide(L)' 'MTNIHDLGMTDNEYAALVAKGYDPNLELELIELGESPVIARKLTQIVGLTQDKPPQTNEEWEEFMAVWGD' A
#
# COMPACT_ATOMS: atom_id res chain seq x y z
N MET A 1 15.67 13.85 -9.48
CA MET A 1 16.16 13.67 -8.10
C MET A 1 15.24 12.65 -7.48
N THR A 2 15.76 11.47 -7.14
CA THR A 2 14.95 10.44 -6.45
C THR A 2 14.94 10.85 -4.99
N ASN A 3 13.86 11.49 -4.54
CA ASN A 3 13.69 11.76 -3.12
C ASN A 3 13.51 10.40 -2.45
N ILE A 4 14.52 9.95 -1.70
CA ILE A 4 14.38 8.78 -0.84
C ILE A 4 13.63 9.28 0.39
N HIS A 5 12.33 8.99 0.45
CA HIS A 5 11.51 9.31 1.60
C HIS A 5 11.51 8.14 2.56
N ASP A 6 11.74 8.42 3.84
CA ASP A 6 11.61 7.44 4.90
C ASP A 6 10.12 7.22 5.18
N LEU A 7 9.60 6.08 4.72
CA LEU A 7 8.24 5.65 4.98
C LEU A 7 8.09 5.01 6.38
N GLY A 8 9.16 4.93 7.19
CA GLY A 8 9.12 4.32 8.51
C GLY A 8 8.77 2.82 8.44
N MET A 9 9.31 2.12 7.45
CA MET A 9 9.16 0.67 7.27
C MET A 9 10.53 0.01 7.12
N THR A 10 10.62 -1.24 7.54
CA THR A 10 11.80 -2.07 7.34
C THR A 10 11.90 -2.54 5.88
N ASP A 11 13.10 -2.89 5.43
CA ASP A 11 13.34 -3.42 4.09
C ASP A 11 12.48 -4.67 3.78
N ASN A 12 12.24 -5.51 4.80
CA ASN A 12 11.41 -6.71 4.67
C ASN A 12 9.93 -6.37 4.48
N GLU A 13 9.41 -5.39 5.22
CA GLU A 13 8.03 -4.91 5.06
C GLU A 13 7.86 -4.27 3.67
N TYR A 14 8.83 -3.45 3.26
CA TYR A 14 8.85 -2.85 1.92
C TYR A 14 8.81 -3.92 0.83
N ALA A 15 9.70 -4.91 0.88
CA ALA A 15 9.75 -5.98 -0.10
C ALA A 15 8.46 -6.82 -0.15
N ALA A 16 7.86 -7.08 1.01
CA ALA A 16 6.59 -7.82 1.10
C ALA A 16 5.42 -7.04 0.50
N LEU A 17 5.38 -5.72 0.69
CA LEU A 17 4.35 -4.86 0.11
C LEU A 17 4.52 -4.72 -1.41
N VAL A 18 5.75 -4.46 -1.89
CA VAL A 18 6.01 -4.34 -3.34
C VAL A 18 5.68 -5.63 -4.08
N ALA A 19 5.92 -6.80 -3.49
CA ALA A 19 5.52 -8.09 -4.05
C ALA A 19 3.99 -8.23 -4.25
N LYS A 20 3.20 -7.40 -3.57
CA LYS A 20 1.73 -7.34 -3.62
C LYS A 20 1.21 -6.14 -4.43
N GLY A 21 2.06 -5.48 -5.21
CA GLY A 21 1.68 -4.36 -6.07
C GLY A 21 1.64 -3.00 -5.38
N TYR A 22 2.15 -2.88 -4.15
CA TYR A 22 2.28 -1.59 -3.48
C TYR A 22 3.23 -0.64 -4.22
N ASP A 23 2.80 0.59 -4.47
CA ASP A 23 3.61 1.65 -5.07
C ASP A 23 4.01 2.72 -4.04
N PRO A 24 5.29 2.77 -3.61
CA PRO A 24 5.74 3.77 -2.63
C PRO A 24 5.62 5.22 -3.13
N ASN A 25 5.62 5.45 -4.45
CA ASN A 25 5.44 6.80 -4.98
C ASN A 25 3.99 7.27 -4.79
N LEU A 26 3.03 6.35 -4.94
CA LEU A 26 1.62 6.67 -4.69
C LEU A 26 1.38 7.00 -3.20
N GLU A 27 2.00 6.28 -2.27
CA GLU A 27 1.92 6.62 -0.84
C GLU A 27 2.44 8.05 -0.60
N LEU A 28 3.55 8.41 -1.23
CA LEU A 28 4.14 9.75 -1.12
C LEU A 28 3.25 10.84 -1.72
N GLU A 29 2.72 10.61 -2.92
CA GLU A 29 1.81 11.54 -3.58
C GLU A 29 0.57 11.81 -2.71
N LEU A 30 0.00 10.76 -2.08
CA LEU A 30 -1.14 10.90 -1.17
C LEU A 30 -0.76 11.73 0.07
N ILE A 31 0.42 11.50 0.65
CA ILE A 31 0.91 12.31 1.78
C ILE A 31 1.11 13.77 1.37
N GLU A 32 1.67 14.03 0.19
CA GLU A 32 1.87 15.39 -0.35
C GLU A 32 0.55 16.10 -0.64
N LEU A 33 -0.50 15.36 -1.00
CA LEU A 33 -1.87 15.87 -1.15
C LEU A 33 -2.58 16.14 0.18
N GLY A 34 -1.94 15.79 1.31
CA GLY A 34 -2.44 16.09 2.65
C GLY A 34 -3.09 14.90 3.36
N GLU A 35 -3.03 13.70 2.80
CA GLU A 35 -3.46 12.51 3.54
C GLU A 35 -2.51 12.18 4.68
N SER A 36 -3.05 11.54 5.73
CA SER A 36 -2.18 11.04 6.80
C SER A 36 -1.33 9.87 6.27
N PRO A 37 -0.07 9.71 6.72
CA PRO A 37 0.77 8.59 6.29
C PRO A 37 0.13 7.21 6.48
N VAL A 38 -0.66 7.05 7.55
CA VAL A 38 -1.39 5.80 7.83
C VAL A 38 -2.46 5.53 6.77
N ILE A 39 -3.23 6.55 6.39
CA ILE A 39 -4.29 6.42 5.38
C ILE A 39 -3.69 6.26 3.98
N ALA A 40 -2.67 7.05 3.65
CA ALA A 40 -1.93 6.94 2.39
C ALA A 40 -1.38 5.52 2.18
N ARG A 41 -0.82 4.92 3.23
CA ARG A 41 -0.35 3.53 3.21
C ARG A 41 -1.45 2.53 2.91
N LYS A 42 -2.57 2.63 3.63
CA LYS A 42 -3.71 1.73 3.44
C LYS A 42 -4.27 1.83 2.03
N LEU A 43 -4.49 3.05 1.54
CA LEU A 43 -4.98 3.28 0.18
C LEU A 43 -4.03 2.68 -0.87
N THR A 44 -2.73 2.87 -0.71
CA THR A 44 -1.73 2.32 -1.62
C THR A 44 -1.72 0.80 -1.61
N GLN A 45 -1.84 0.16 -0.44
CA GLN A 45 -1.96 -1.30 -0.33
C GLN A 45 -3.24 -1.81 -0.99
N ILE A 46 -4.38 -1.14 -0.76
CA ILE A 46 -5.66 -1.49 -1.39
C ILE A 46 -5.57 -1.41 -2.91
N VAL A 47 -4.94 -0.34 -3.44
CA VAL A 47 -4.71 -0.20 -4.88
C VAL A 47 -3.83 -1.36 -5.37
N GLY A 48 -2.71 -1.67 -4.71
CA GLY A 48 -1.85 -2.79 -5.09
C GLY A 48 -2.58 -4.13 -5.15
N LEU A 49 -3.43 -4.42 -4.16
CA LEU A 49 -4.22 -5.65 -4.08
C LEU A 49 -5.31 -5.75 -5.16
N THR A 50 -5.72 -4.64 -5.77
CA THR A 50 -6.88 -4.58 -6.68
C THR A 50 -6.58 -4.09 -8.10
N GLN A 51 -5.35 -3.60 -8.35
CA GLN A 51 -4.95 -2.95 -9.59
C GLN A 51 -5.08 -3.86 -10.82
N ASP A 52 -4.65 -5.12 -10.71
CA ASP A 52 -4.69 -6.07 -11.83
C ASP A 52 -6.04 -6.75 -11.98
N LYS A 53 -6.61 -7.19 -10.85
CA LYS A 53 -7.90 -7.86 -10.77
C LYS A 53 -8.51 -7.62 -9.38
N PRO A 54 -9.85 -7.59 -9.27
CA PRO A 54 -10.47 -7.64 -7.96
C PRO A 54 -10.18 -9.00 -7.29
N PRO A 55 -10.16 -9.07 -5.94
CA PRO A 55 -9.97 -10.32 -5.21
C PRO A 55 -10.94 -11.40 -5.68
N GLN A 56 -10.40 -12.59 -5.97
CA GLN A 56 -11.13 -13.74 -6.53
C GLN A 56 -11.28 -14.88 -5.53
N THR A 57 -10.39 -14.98 -4.54
CA THR A 57 -10.40 -16.04 -3.53
C THR A 57 -10.76 -15.47 -2.15
N ASN A 58 -11.21 -16.35 -1.24
CA ASN A 58 -11.47 -15.94 0.14
C ASN A 58 -10.20 -15.38 0.82
N GLU A 59 -9.04 -15.96 0.53
CA GLU A 59 -7.75 -15.49 1.06
C GLU A 59 -7.42 -14.07 0.57
N GLU A 60 -7.59 -13.79 -0.73
CA GLU A 60 -7.39 -12.45 -1.30
C GLU A 60 -8.40 -11.44 -0.69
N TRP A 61 -9.63 -11.86 -0.41
CA TRP A 61 -10.64 -11.04 0.26
C TRP A 61 -10.33 -10.79 1.74
N GLU A 62 -9.84 -11.80 2.47
CA GLU A 62 -9.41 -11.66 3.86
C GLU A 62 -8.27 -10.66 3.98
N GLU A 63 -7.30 -10.73 3.05
CA GLU A 63 -6.19 -9.78 2.99
C GLU A 63 -6.66 -8.35 2.70
N PHE A 64 -7.55 -8.16 1.72
CA PHE A 64 -8.15 -6.86 1.44
C PHE A 64 -8.86 -6.30 2.69
N MET A 65 -9.68 -7.12 3.35
CA MET A 65 -10.45 -6.71 4.52
C MET A 65 -9.56 -6.43 5.73
N ALA A 66 -8.42 -7.10 5.87
CA ALA A 66 -7.44 -6.81 6.91
C ALA A 66 -6.84 -5.41 6.75
N VAL A 67 -6.60 -4.96 5.50
CA VAL A 67 -6.10 -3.60 5.23
C VAL A 67 -7.22 -2.55 5.36
N TRP A 68 -8.45 -2.90 4.96
CA TRP A 68 -9.60 -1.98 4.97
C TRP A 68 -10.23 -1.78 6.36
N GLY A 69 -10.24 -2.81 7.20
CA GLY A 69 -10.99 -2.87 8.45
C GLY A 69 -10.31 -2.28 9.68
N ASP A 70 -8.99 -2.10 9.63
CA ASP A 70 -8.18 -1.38 10.65
C ASP A 70 -8.14 0.12 10.36
#